data_AF-A0A944HT60-F1
#
_entry.id   AF-A0A944HT60-F1
#
_cell.length_a   1.000
_cell.length_b   1.000
_cell.length_c   1.000
_cell.angle_alpha   90.00
_cell.angle_beta   90.00
_cell.angle_gamma   90.00
#
_symmetry.space_group_name_H-M   'P 1'
#
loop_
_entity.id
_entity.type
_entity.pdbx_description
1 polymer ?
#
loop_
_entity_poly.entity_id
_entity_poly.type
_entity_poly.pdbx_seq_one_letter_code
_entity_poly.pdbx_strand_id
1 'polypeptide(L)' 'MSPFPRESETALSAAELNVRIRELWADGELPDDRRPEYEALVVEWAAASLDGVERAA' A
#
# COMPACT_ATOMS: atom_id res chain seq x y z
N MET A 1 -21.66 -21.27 -12.52
CA MET A 1 -20.96 -20.58 -11.42
C MET A 1 -19.48 -20.85 -11.56
N SER A 2 -18.69 -19.89 -12.05
CA SER A 2 -17.23 -20.00 -12.01
C SER A 2 -16.76 -19.69 -10.59
N PRO A 3 -15.91 -20.52 -9.98
CA PRO A 3 -15.15 -20.08 -8.83
C PRO A 3 -14.10 -19.15 -9.40
N PHE A 4 -14.34 -17.84 -9.38
CA PHE A 4 -13.21 -16.93 -9.55
C PHE A 4 -12.21 -17.32 -8.46
N PRO A 5 -10.96 -17.68 -8.83
CA PRO A 5 -9.93 -17.76 -7.81
C PRO A 5 -9.97 -16.38 -7.17
N ARG A 6 -10.24 -16.33 -5.86
CA ARG A 6 -9.90 -15.16 -5.08
C ARG A 6 -8.40 -15.09 -5.29
N GLU A 7 -7.96 -14.23 -6.20
CA GLU A 7 -6.54 -13.93 -6.33
C GLU A 7 -6.13 -13.69 -4.90
N SER A 8 -5.30 -14.60 -4.37
CA SER A 8 -4.75 -14.41 -3.05
C SER A 8 -4.13 -13.05 -3.17
N GLU A 9 -4.71 -12.03 -2.52
CA GLU A 9 -4.23 -10.66 -2.60
C GLU A 9 -2.77 -10.77 -2.20
N THR A 10 -1.90 -10.85 -3.21
CA THR A 10 -0.47 -10.95 -3.01
C THR A 10 -0.16 -9.62 -2.38
N ALA A 11 0.16 -9.66 -1.08
CA ALA A 11 0.47 -8.47 -0.30
C ALA A 11 1.38 -7.59 -1.16
N LEU A 12 0.94 -6.37 -1.41
CA LEU A 12 1.67 -5.45 -2.29
C LEU A 12 3.05 -5.21 -1.69
N SER A 13 4.05 -5.12 -2.57
CA SER A 13 5.38 -4.77 -2.12
C SER A 13 5.40 -3.35 -1.54
N ALA A 14 6.38 -3.06 -0.68
CA ALA A 14 6.61 -1.71 -0.19
C ALA A 14 6.80 -0.69 -1.32
N ALA A 15 7.38 -1.09 -2.45
CA ALA A 15 7.53 -0.20 -3.60
C ALA A 15 6.19 0.17 -4.23
N GLU A 16 5.29 -0.80 -4.43
CA GLU A 16 3.96 -0.58 -5.01
C GLU A 16 3.07 0.26 -4.08
N LEU A 17 3.09 -0.03 -2.78
CA LEU A 17 2.36 0.75 -1.78
C LEU A 17 2.83 2.21 -1.76
N ASN A 18 4.13 2.45 -1.86
CA ASN A 18 4.68 3.82 -1.92
C ASN A 18 4.27 4.58 -3.18
N VAL A 19 4.08 3.90 -4.33
CA VAL A 19 3.53 4.55 -5.53
C VAL A 19 2.10 5.00 -5.28
N ARG A 20 1.24 4.12 -4.74
CA ARG A 20 -0.16 4.45 -4.42
C ARG A 20 -0.27 5.59 -3.40
N ILE A 21 0.58 5.58 -2.37
CA ILE A 21 0.65 6.67 -1.40
C ILE A 21 0.91 8.00 -2.11
N ARG A 22 1.85 8.06 -3.07
CA ARG A 22 2.16 9.29 -3.81
C ARG A 22 1.03 9.75 -4.72
N GLU A 23 0.29 8.83 -5.32
CA GLU A 23 -0.86 9.14 -6.17
C GLU A 23 -2.02 9.81 -5.40
N LEU A 24 -2.10 9.62 -4.07
CA LEU A 24 -3.10 10.29 -3.23
C LEU A 24 -2.84 11.79 -3.06
N TRP A 25 -1.62 12.26 -3.31
CA TRP A 25 -1.26 13.67 -3.12
C TRP A 25 -1.55 14.45 -4.41
N ALA A 26 -2.38 15.48 -4.29
CA ALA A 26 -2.69 16.41 -5.37
C ALA A 26 -1.91 17.71 -5.14
N ASP A 27 -1.01 18.06 -6.07
CA ASP A 27 -0.21 19.30 -6.03
C ASP A 27 0.52 19.57 -4.70
N GLY A 28 0.97 18.50 -4.03
CA GLY A 28 1.70 18.59 -2.76
C GLY A 28 0.82 18.63 -1.51
N GLU A 29 -0.50 18.53 -1.66
CA GLU A 29 -1.45 18.44 -0.56
C GLU A 29 -2.19 17.09 -0.59
N LEU A 30 -2.56 16.58 0.59
CA LEU A 30 -3.40 15.40 0.73
C LEU A 30 -4.83 15.87 1.05
N PRO A 31 -5.79 15.66 0.14
CA PRO A 31 -7.19 15.99 0.40
C PRO A 31 -7.73 15.29 1.66
N ASP A 32 -8.56 15.96 2.45
CA ASP A 32 -9.07 15.42 3.71
C ASP A 32 -9.91 14.15 3.54
N ASP A 33 -10.61 14.02 2.42
CA ASP A 33 -11.38 12.81 2.06
C ASP A 33 -10.47 11.61 1.74
N ARG A 34 -9.21 11.86 1.38
CA ARG A 34 -8.18 10.84 1.11
C ARG A 34 -7.32 10.51 2.32
N ARG A 35 -7.43 11.26 3.42
CA ARG A 35 -6.66 11.01 4.64
C ARG A 35 -6.83 9.59 5.21
N PRO A 36 -8.03 9.01 5.33
CA PRO A 36 -8.18 7.65 5.84
C PRO A 36 -7.50 6.59 4.96
N GLU A 37 -7.55 6.79 3.63
CA GLU A 37 -6.92 5.91 2.65
C GLU A 37 -5.39 5.98 2.76
N TYR A 38 -4.85 7.19 2.88
CA TYR A 38 -3.42 7.42 3.11
C TYR A 38 -2.92 6.74 4.39
N GLU A 39 -3.63 6.91 5.50
CA GLU A 39 -3.24 6.32 6.79
C GLU A 39 -3.18 4.79 6.72
N ALA A 40 -4.16 4.16 6.07
CA ALA A 40 -4.17 2.71 5.85
C ALA A 40 -2.96 2.25 5.02
N LEU A 41 -2.70 2.91 3.88
CA LEU A 41 -1.58 2.57 3.02
C LEU A 41 -0.22 2.77 3.69
N VAL A 42 -0.06 3.80 4.53
CA VAL A 42 1.18 4.03 5.29
C VAL A 42 1.46 2.90 6.29
N VAL A 43 0.43 2.38 6.96
CA VAL A 43 0.57 1.25 7.88
C VAL A 43 0.97 -0.02 7.13
N GLU A 44 0.32 -0.31 6.01
CA GLU A 44 0.66 -1.46 5.17
C GLU A 44 2.08 -1.35 4.60
N TRP A 45 2.47 -0.16 4.15
CA TRP A 45 3.80 0.12 3.63
C TRP A 45 4.88 -0.10 4.69
N ALA A 46 4.64 0.35 5.93
CA ALA A 46 5.57 0.15 7.04
C ALA A 46 5.77 -1.34 7.33
N ALA A 47 4.69 -2.13 7.37
CA ALA A 47 4.75 -3.57 7.57
C ALA A 47 5.53 -4.28 6.44
N ALA A 48 5.24 -3.94 5.18
CA ALA A 48 5.94 -4.51 4.03
C ALA A 48 7.42 -4.11 3.96
N SER A 49 7.75 -2.88 4.40
CA SER A 49 9.13 -2.40 4.44
C SER A 49 9.96 -3.11 5.50
N LEU A 50 9.36 -3.44 6.64
CA LEU A 50 10.01 -4.21 7.71
C LEU A 50 10.31 -5.66 7.26
N ASP A 51 9.36 -6.36 6.65
CA ASP A 51 9.60 -7.72 6.09
C ASP A 51 10.71 -7.70 5.01
N GLY A 52 10.76 -6.65 4.19
CA GLY A 52 11.83 -6.48 3.20
C GLY A 52 13.22 -6.32 3.82
N VAL A 53 13.34 -5.61 4.94
CA VAL A 53 14.61 -5.44 5.67
C VAL A 53 15.04 -6.74 6.34
N GLU A 54 14.11 -7.49 6.95
CA GLU A 54 14.42 -8.77 7.59
C GLU A 54 14.91 -9.83 6.59
N ARG A 55 14.40 -9.83 5.36
CA ARG A 55 14.86 -10.76 4.31
C ARG A 55 16.20 -10.40 3.68
N ALA A 56 16.66 -9.17 3.83
CA ALA A 56 17.91 -8.68 3.25
C ALA A 56 19.12 -8.77 4.20
N ALA A 57 18.91 -9.17 5.47
CA ALA A 57 19.93 -9.33 6.51
C ALA A 57 20.48 -10.76 6.58
#